data_AF-A0A2N5X736-F1
#
_entry.id   AF-A0A2N5X736-F1
#
_cell.length_a   1.000
_cell.length_b   1.000
_cell.length_c   1.000
_cell.angle_alpha   90.00
_cell.angle_beta   90.00
_cell.angle_gamma   90.00
#
_symmetry.space_group_name_H-M   'P 1'
#
loop_
_entity.id
_entity.type
_entity.pdbx_description
1 polymer ?
#
loop_
_entity_poly.entity_id
_entity_poly.type
_entity_poly.pdbx_seq_one_letter_code
_entity_poly.pdbx_strand_id
1 'polypeptide(L)' 'MQVTEFNPSELCSRKLWQLVNDEDREGVDRYQLQQAIEELASRRHYLAELTRTGKLQNPIHKN' A
#
# COMPACT_ATOMS: atom_id res chain seq x y z
N MET A 1 -5.02 -4.35 27.76
CA MET A 1 -4.14 -3.68 26.78
C MET A 1 -4.62 -4.12 25.41
N GLN A 2 -5.23 -3.23 24.63
CA GLN A 2 -5.65 -3.57 23.26
C GLN A 2 -4.39 -3.60 22.39
N VAL A 3 -3.97 -4.80 22.01
CA VAL A 3 -3.01 -4.97 20.92
C VAL A 3 -3.80 -4.62 19.66
N THR A 4 -3.64 -3.38 19.17
CA THR A 4 -4.16 -3.03 17.85
C THR A 4 -3.41 -3.89 16.84
N GLU A 5 -4.04 -4.97 16.40
CA GLU A 5 -3.50 -5.86 15.38
C GLU A 5 -3.22 -5.04 14.11
N PHE A 6 -2.02 -5.16 13.56
CA PHE A 6 -1.64 -4.41 12.38
C PHE A 6 -2.49 -4.87 11.19
N ASN A 7 -3.35 -3.98 10.68
CA ASN A 7 -4.19 -4.24 9.53
C ASN A 7 -3.79 -3.34 8.35
N PRO A 8 -3.03 -3.85 7.36
CA PRO A 8 -2.56 -3.03 6.24
C PRO A 8 -3.70 -2.49 5.37
N SER A 9 -4.85 -3.18 5.35
CA SER A 9 -6.05 -2.78 4.59
C SER A 9 -6.66 -1.46 5.10
N GLU A 10 -6.48 -1.13 6.37
CA GLU A 10 -6.96 0.13 6.97
C GLU A 10 -6.04 1.32 6.65
N LEU A 11 -4.83 1.05 6.16
CA LEU A 11 -3.85 2.09 5.83
C LEU A 11 -4.03 2.56 4.39
N CYS A 12 -3.92 3.87 4.15
CA CYS A 12 -3.89 4.39 2.80
C CYS A 12 -2.58 4.03 2.08
N SER A 13 -2.57 4.03 0.75
CA SER A 13 -1.39 3.64 -0.04
C SER A 13 -0.15 4.50 0.27
N ARG A 14 -0.36 5.78 0.62
CA ARG A 14 0.72 6.67 1.06
C ARG A 14 1.33 6.21 2.37
N LYS A 15 0.51 5.83 3.36
CA LYS A 15 0.99 5.39 4.66
C LYS A 15 1.68 4.03 4.59
N LEU A 16 1.15 3.10 3.78
CA LEU A 16 1.85 1.86 3.46
C LEU A 16 3.21 2.14 2.82
N TRP A 17 3.30 3.10 1.90
CA TRP A 17 4.56 3.46 1.26
C TRP A 17 5.56 4.06 2.26
N GLN A 18 5.08 4.87 3.21
CA GLN A 18 5.94 5.36 4.30
C GLN A 18 6.48 4.22 5.16
N LEU A 19 5.65 3.26 5.56
CA LEU A 19 6.10 2.09 6.33
C LEU A 19 7.18 1.28 5.60
N VAL A 20 7.04 1.13 4.27
CA VAL A 20 8.02 0.42 3.44
C VAL A 20 9.32 1.19 3.25
N ASN A 21 9.30 2.53 3.27
CA ASN A 21 10.51 3.34 3.03
C ASN A 21 11.20 3.81 4.33
N ASP A 22 10.46 3.84 5.43
CA ASP A 22 10.94 4.26 6.75
C ASP A 22 11.03 3.05 7.71
N GLU A 23 11.55 1.91 7.22
CA GLU A 23 11.65 0.63 7.97
C GLU A 23 12.30 0.80 9.36
N ASP A 24 13.26 1.72 9.48
CA ASP A 24 14.00 1.99 10.73
C ASP A 24 13.28 2.94 11.71
N ARG A 25 12.22 3.65 11.31
CA ARG A 25 11.63 4.74 12.13
C ARG A 25 10.38 4.35 12.91
N GLU A 26 9.59 3.41 12.41
CA GLU A 26 8.23 3.15 12.94
C GLU A 26 8.17 1.96 13.91
N GLY A 27 9.28 1.30 14.23
CA GLY A 27 9.28 0.12 15.11
C GLY A 27 8.48 -1.05 14.54
N VAL A 28 8.42 -1.13 13.22
CA VAL A 28 7.63 -2.09 12.44
C VAL A 28 8.41 -3.41 12.38
N ASP A 29 7.76 -4.49 12.76
CA ASP A 29 8.31 -5.84 12.62
C ASP A 29 8.35 -6.23 11.13
N ARG A 30 9.34 -7.06 10.74
CA ARG A 30 9.44 -7.67 9.41
C ARG A 30 8.11 -8.27 8.92
N TYR A 31 7.31 -8.87 9.80
CA TYR A 31 6.02 -9.41 9.42
C TYR A 31 5.04 -8.30 8.98
N GLN A 32 4.96 -7.20 9.74
CA GLN A 32 4.12 -6.05 9.42
C GLN A 32 4.60 -5.35 8.13
N LEU A 33 5.91 -5.26 7.95
CA LEU A 33 6.52 -4.74 6.72
C LEU A 33 6.13 -5.60 5.50
N GLN A 34 6.24 -6.92 5.62
CA GLN A 34 5.84 -7.84 4.56
C GLN A 34 4.35 -7.69 4.22
N GLN A 35 3.49 -7.60 5.22
CA GLN A 35 2.05 -7.33 5.04
C GLN A 35 1.78 -6.00 4.35
N ALA A 36 2.56 -4.95 4.64
CA ALA A 36 2.43 -3.65 3.98
C ALA A 36 2.84 -3.70 2.50
N ILE A 37 3.91 -4.45 2.18
CA ILE A 37 4.40 -4.66 0.81
C ILE A 37 3.35 -5.43 -0.02
N GLU A 38 2.79 -6.49 0.54
CA GLU A 38 1.76 -7.31 -0.14
C GLU A 38 0.51 -6.49 -0.47
N GLU A 39 0.03 -5.70 0.50
CA GLU A 39 -1.13 -4.83 0.29
C GLU A 39 -0.86 -3.75 -0.76
N LEU A 40 0.32 -3.13 -0.75
CA LEU A 40 0.74 -2.17 -1.79
C LEU A 40 0.80 -2.81 -3.18
N ALA A 41 1.36 -4.01 -3.29
CA ALA A 41 1.45 -4.74 -4.54
C ALA A 41 0.05 -5.09 -5.07
N SER A 42 -0.84 -5.57 -4.21
CA SER A 42 -2.24 -5.86 -4.51
C SER A 42 -2.96 -4.62 -5.07
N ARG A 43 -2.81 -3.46 -4.42
CA ARG A 43 -3.42 -2.21 -4.89
C ARG A 43 -2.87 -1.76 -6.24
N ARG A 44 -1.56 -1.84 -6.45
CA ARG A 44 -0.94 -1.50 -7.74
C ARG A 44 -1.42 -2.43 -8.86
N HIS A 45 -1.54 -3.72 -8.58
CA HIS A 45 -2.08 -4.69 -9.50
C HIS A 45 -3.55 -4.40 -9.83
N TYR A 46 -4.38 -4.15 -8.82
CA TYR A 46 -5.79 -3.79 -9.02
C TYR A 46 -5.96 -2.53 -9.87
N LEU A 47 -5.19 -1.48 -9.60
CA LEU A 47 -5.19 -0.25 -10.40
C LEU A 47 -4.77 -0.53 -11.85
N ALA A 48 -3.73 -1.34 -12.06
CA ALA A 48 -3.28 -1.72 -13.40
C ALA A 48 -4.38 -2.47 -14.18
N GLU A 49 -5.10 -3.39 -13.53
CA GLU A 49 -6.21 -4.11 -14.15
C GLU A 49 -7.41 -3.20 -14.44
N LEU A 50 -7.72 -2.24 -13.56
CA LEU A 50 -8.73 -1.23 -13.84
C LEU A 50 -8.35 -0.34 -15.03
N THR A 51 -7.07 0.01 -15.17
CA THR A 51 -6.57 0.75 -16.34
C THR A 51 -6.66 -0.09 -17.61
N ARG A 52 -6.23 -1.35 -17.55
CA ARG A 52 -6.29 -2.29 -18.69
C ARG A 52 -7.71 -2.50 -19.20
N THR A 53 -8.68 -2.58 -18.29
CA THR A 53 -10.10 -2.76 -18.62
C THR A 53 -10.80 -1.46 -19.03
N GLY A 54 -10.09 -0.33 -19.07
CA GLY A 54 -10.65 0.98 -19.41
C GLY A 54 -11.58 1.56 -18.34
N LYS A 55 -11.65 0.94 -17.15
CA LYS A 55 -12.48 1.37 -16.02
C LYS A 55 -11.84 2.49 -15.21
N LEU A 56 -10.52 2.61 -15.28
CA LEU A 56 -9.76 3.71 -14.71
C LEU A 56 -8.97 4.39 -15.84
N GLN A 57 -9.26 5.66 -16.09
CA GLN A 57 -8.42 6.43 -17.00
C GLN A 57 -7.05 6.60 -16.34
N ASN A 58 -5.98 6.17 -17.01
CA ASN A 58 -4.64 6.50 -16.56
C ASN A 58 -4.56 8.03 -16.49
N PRO A 59 -4.23 8.65 -15.35
CA PRO A 59 -3.96 10.08 -15.31
C PRO A 59 -2.67 10.30 -16.09
N ILE A 60 -2.78 10.36 -17.41
CA ILE A 60 -1.80 11.05 -18.23
C ILE A 60 -1.93 12.49 -17.76
N HIS A 61 -1.06 12.91 -16.84
CA HIS A 61 -0.78 14.32 -16.63
C HIS A 61 -0.47 14.90 -18.02
N LYS A 62 -1.46 15.54 -18.63
CA LYS A 62 -1.25 16.46 -19.73
C LYS A 62 -0.54 17.66 -19.12
N ASN A 63 0.77 17.73 -19.33
CA ASN A 63 1.53 18.95 -19.18
C ASN A 63 2.13 19.29 -20.55
#